data_AF-A0AAW3DQD7-F1
#
_entry.id   AF-A0AAW3DQD7-F1
#
_cell.length_a   1.000
_cell.length_b   1.000
_cell.length_c   1.000
_cell.angle_alpha   90.00
_cell.angle_beta   90.00
_cell.angle_gamma   90.00
#
_symmetry.space_group_name_H-M   'P 1'
#
loop_
_entity.id
_entity.type
_entity.pdbx_description
1 polymer ?
#
loop_
_entity_poly.entity_id
_entity_poly.type
_entity_poly.pdbx_seq_one_letter_code
_entity_poly.pdbx_strand_id
1 'polypeptide(L)'
;VLYFFTRFSVKTLIDRSCFETIDDTSPEFNNFAAILEQILSHRLKGQITWFGYESPRSFWDYIRVACRKVSHNCICSIENMENVGSSRAKGRAWIRVALMEKHLSEYISTALRDFKTTRRFYEDGAIVLGEEANMLAGMLLGLNAIDFSFCLKGEGLDGSFPAVIDYTPYLKFTQSSDSISSDEEELRTLGSSGSEGSTPENIGPPFITDENSWYNKCKRVEQKYRLALEQKGYLEELVRLRENQLSESVSQNKLLLQRIEDMDLAHKMEKEQLEYIIVELQDQL
;
A
#
# COMPACT_ATOMS: atom_id res chain seq x y z
N VAL A 1 10.07 4.51 1.55
CA VAL A 1 9.74 3.42 0.59
C VAL A 1 8.24 3.35 0.29
N LEU A 2 7.35 3.13 1.27
CA LEU A 2 5.90 3.05 1.02
C LEU A 2 5.25 4.35 0.50
N TYR A 3 5.72 5.54 0.92
CA TYR A 3 5.25 6.82 0.37
C TYR A 3 5.60 6.99 -1.11
N PHE A 4 6.78 6.52 -1.54
CA PHE A 4 7.19 6.53 -2.93
C PHE A 4 6.26 5.67 -3.79
N PHE A 5 5.95 4.45 -3.33
CA PHE A 5 4.99 3.58 -4.00
C PHE A 5 3.57 4.15 -3.99
N THR A 6 3.16 4.84 -2.94
CA THR A 6 1.86 5.52 -2.89
C THR A 6 1.77 6.63 -3.93
N ARG A 7 2.78 7.51 -4.00
CA ARG A 7 2.85 8.58 -4.99
C ARG A 7 2.71 8.03 -6.40
N PHE A 8 3.45 6.97 -6.69
CA PHE A 8 3.42 6.34 -8.01
C PHE A 8 2.06 5.71 -8.28
N SER A 9 1.52 4.94 -7.33
CA SER A 9 0.22 4.29 -7.45
C SER A 9 -0.91 5.29 -7.70
N VAL A 10 -0.91 6.43 -7.01
CA VAL A 10 -1.85 7.54 -7.26
C VAL A 10 -1.67 8.08 -8.67
N LYS A 11 -0.44 8.33 -9.11
CA LYS A 11 -0.18 8.78 -10.48
C LYS A 11 -0.70 7.79 -11.52
N THR A 12 -0.45 6.49 -11.35
CA THR A 12 -0.93 5.46 -12.27
C THR A 12 -2.46 5.43 -12.32
N LEU A 13 -3.15 5.60 -11.19
CA LEU A 13 -4.60 5.71 -11.15
C LEU A 13 -5.13 6.94 -11.90
N ILE A 14 -4.51 8.10 -11.69
CA ILE A 14 -4.87 9.34 -12.42
C ILE A 14 -4.68 9.13 -13.92
N ASP A 15 -3.52 8.62 -14.33
CA ASP A 15 -3.22 8.38 -15.75
C ASP A 15 -4.22 7.37 -16.37
N ARG A 16 -4.59 6.31 -15.63
CA ARG A 16 -5.57 5.31 -16.09
C ARG A 16 -6.98 5.88 -16.22
N SER A 17 -7.38 6.74 -15.29
CA SER A 17 -8.73 7.33 -15.24
C SER A 17 -9.07 8.21 -16.45
N CYS A 18 -8.06 8.69 -17.17
CA CYS A 18 -8.24 9.43 -18.42
C CYS A 18 -8.86 8.59 -19.54
N PHE A 19 -8.84 7.26 -19.42
CA PHE A 19 -9.27 6.34 -20.48
C PHE A 19 -10.57 5.61 -20.14
N GLU A 20 -10.84 5.34 -18.86
CA GLU A 20 -12.02 4.61 -18.41
C GLU A 20 -12.33 4.89 -16.93
N THR A 21 -13.58 4.62 -16.54
CA THR A 21 -14.00 4.59 -15.13
C THR A 21 -13.27 3.48 -14.40
N ILE A 22 -12.76 3.77 -13.19
CA ILE A 22 -12.02 2.79 -12.39
C ILE A 22 -12.98 1.95 -11.54
N ASP A 23 -12.91 0.63 -11.66
CA ASP A 23 -13.71 -0.34 -10.91
C ASP A 23 -12.86 -1.39 -10.17
N ASP A 24 -13.52 -2.38 -9.56
CA ASP A 24 -12.88 -3.45 -8.77
C ASP A 24 -11.96 -4.37 -9.60
N THR A 25 -12.07 -4.36 -10.92
CA THR A 25 -11.25 -5.19 -11.81
C THR A 25 -9.93 -4.53 -12.17
N SER A 26 -9.78 -3.22 -11.91
CA SER A 26 -8.55 -2.48 -12.20
C SER A 26 -7.39 -2.97 -11.33
N PRO A 27 -6.30 -3.49 -11.93
CA PRO A 27 -5.11 -3.87 -11.18
C PRO A 27 -4.44 -2.67 -10.51
N GLU A 28 -4.51 -1.48 -11.11
CA GLU A 28 -3.99 -0.23 -10.55
C GLU A 28 -4.70 0.12 -9.24
N PHE A 29 -6.03 0.00 -9.21
CA PHE A 29 -6.83 0.19 -8.01
C PHE A 29 -6.53 -0.86 -6.95
N ASN A 30 -6.51 -2.14 -7.33
CA ASN A 30 -6.23 -3.22 -6.40
C ASN A 30 -4.87 -3.03 -5.71
N ASN A 31 -3.85 -2.60 -6.47
CA ASN A 31 -2.54 -2.31 -5.92
C ASN A 31 -2.54 -1.08 -5.01
N PHE A 32 -3.23 0.00 -5.41
CA PHE A 32 -3.40 1.20 -4.58
C PHE A 32 -4.06 0.86 -3.23
N ALA A 33 -5.18 0.14 -3.27
CA ALA A 33 -5.91 -0.24 -2.06
C ALA A 33 -5.03 -1.09 -1.14
N ALA A 34 -4.23 -2.01 -1.70
CA ALA A 34 -3.28 -2.82 -0.94
C ALA A 34 -2.17 -1.98 -0.28
N ILE A 35 -1.59 -1.01 -1.00
CA ILE A 35 -0.59 -0.07 -0.47
C ILE A 35 -1.18 0.75 0.69
N LEU A 36 -2.39 1.27 0.50
CA LEU A 36 -3.06 2.06 1.52
C LEU A 36 -3.39 1.23 2.76
N GLU A 37 -3.94 0.01 2.58
CA GLU A 37 -4.17 -0.95 3.66
C GLU A 37 -2.88 -1.26 4.43
N GLN A 38 -1.76 -1.46 3.73
CA GLN A 38 -0.47 -1.72 4.37
C GLN A 38 0.04 -0.51 5.18
N ILE A 39 -0.05 0.71 4.63
CA ILE A 39 0.35 1.93 5.34
C ILE A 39 -0.47 2.10 6.62
N LEU A 40 -1.78 1.94 6.53
CA LEU A 40 -2.69 2.07 7.66
C LEU A 40 -2.60 0.89 8.63
N SER A 41 -2.06 -0.26 8.23
CA SER A 41 -1.87 -1.41 9.12
C SER A 41 -0.45 -1.49 9.72
N HIS A 42 0.49 -0.68 9.23
CA HIS A 42 1.90 -0.76 9.64
C HIS A 42 2.07 -0.40 11.12
N ARG A 43 2.54 -1.37 11.92
CA ARG A 43 2.73 -1.24 13.38
C ARG A 43 1.46 -0.82 14.13
N LEU A 44 0.31 -1.28 13.66
CA LEU A 44 -0.93 -1.15 14.40
C LEU A 44 -0.89 -2.07 15.63
N LYS A 45 -1.18 -1.51 16.81
CA LYS A 45 -1.25 -2.25 18.07
C LYS A 45 -2.42 -3.22 18.03
N GLY A 46 -2.23 -4.42 18.57
CA GLY A 46 -3.33 -5.32 18.84
C GLY A 46 -4.26 -4.77 19.91
N GLN A 47 -5.43 -5.39 20.04
CA GLN A 47 -6.36 -5.10 21.11
C GLN A 47 -6.22 -6.15 22.20
N ILE A 48 -5.82 -5.71 23.40
CA ILE A 48 -5.85 -6.57 24.58
C ILE A 48 -7.31 -6.83 24.96
N THR A 49 -7.72 -8.09 24.88
CA THR A 49 -9.04 -8.54 25.32
C THR A 49 -9.09 -8.60 26.85
N TRP A 50 -10.29 -8.67 27.43
CA TRP A 50 -10.47 -8.77 28.88
C TRP A 50 -9.70 -9.95 29.52
N PHE A 51 -9.45 -11.00 28.74
CA PHE A 51 -8.69 -12.19 29.15
C PHE A 51 -7.17 -12.03 29.00
N GLY A 52 -6.68 -10.84 28.65
CA GLY A 52 -5.25 -10.57 28.46
C GLY A 52 -4.67 -11.06 27.12
N TYR A 53 -5.46 -11.73 26.28
CA TYR A 53 -5.02 -12.11 24.94
C TYR A 53 -5.05 -10.92 23.99
N GLU A 54 -3.99 -10.78 23.20
CA GLU A 54 -3.92 -9.79 22.14
C GLU A 54 -4.69 -10.30 20.91
N SER A 55 -5.82 -9.64 20.61
CA SER A 55 -6.57 -9.87 19.39
C SER A 55 -6.02 -8.97 18.28
N PRO A 56 -5.90 -9.48 17.03
CA PRO A 56 -5.55 -8.64 15.90
C PRO A 56 -6.56 -7.50 15.75
N ARG A 57 -6.04 -6.27 15.67
CA ARG A 57 -6.84 -5.09 15.33
C ARG A 57 -6.72 -4.82 13.83
N SER A 58 -7.77 -4.33 13.20
CA SER A 58 -7.71 -3.87 11.81
C SER A 58 -7.53 -2.36 11.76
N PHE A 59 -6.96 -1.84 10.67
CA PHE A 59 -6.91 -0.41 10.43
C PHE A 59 -8.31 0.23 10.42
N TRP A 60 -9.35 -0.53 10.10
CA TRP A 60 -10.74 -0.08 10.19
C TRP A 60 -11.12 0.38 11.60
N ASP A 61 -10.64 -0.31 12.64
CA ASP A 61 -10.94 0.04 14.03
C ASP A 61 -10.34 1.40 14.40
N TYR A 62 -9.21 1.76 13.80
CA TYR A 62 -8.62 3.10 13.90
C TYR A 62 -9.46 4.14 13.13
N ILE A 63 -9.72 3.89 11.84
CA ILE A 63 -10.46 4.81 10.97
C ILE A 63 -11.82 5.16 11.56
N ARG A 64 -12.58 4.17 12.02
CA ARG A 64 -13.89 4.34 12.65
C ARG A 64 -13.86 5.35 13.80
N VAL A 65 -12.80 5.34 14.62
CA VAL A 65 -12.65 6.23 15.78
C VAL A 65 -12.12 7.59 15.35
N ALA A 66 -11.01 7.62 14.61
CA ALA A 66 -10.30 8.84 14.23
C ALA A 66 -11.12 9.74 13.29
N CYS A 67 -11.94 9.12 12.44
CA CYS A 67 -12.70 9.83 11.40
C CYS A 67 -14.15 10.12 11.76
N ARG A 68 -14.59 9.84 12.99
CA ARG A 68 -16.00 10.00 13.39
C ARG A 68 -16.53 11.44 13.23
N LYS A 69 -15.63 12.42 13.22
CA LYS A 69 -15.94 13.85 13.09
C LYS A 69 -15.94 14.37 11.65
N VAL A 70 -15.57 13.55 10.67
CA VAL A 70 -15.64 13.92 9.25
C VAL A 70 -17.11 14.15 8.88
N SER A 71 -17.42 15.28 8.25
CA SER A 71 -18.80 15.60 7.85
C SER A 71 -19.30 14.63 6.79
N HIS A 72 -20.58 14.25 6.87
CA HIS A 72 -21.20 13.32 5.91
C HIS A 72 -20.44 12.01 5.73
N ASN A 73 -19.84 11.49 6.81
CA ASN A 73 -19.07 10.26 6.72
C ASN A 73 -19.94 9.01 6.50
N CYS A 74 -19.37 7.99 5.87
CA CYS A 74 -20.00 6.72 5.56
C CYS A 74 -19.76 5.64 6.64
N ILE A 75 -19.20 6.00 7.80
CA ILE A 75 -18.77 5.04 8.83
C ILE A 75 -19.94 4.19 9.31
N CYS A 76 -21.05 4.82 9.70
CA CYS A 76 -22.23 4.11 10.18
C CYS A 76 -22.84 3.19 9.10
N SER A 77 -22.82 3.63 7.83
CA SER A 77 -23.31 2.82 6.71
C SER A 77 -22.47 1.54 6.55
N ILE A 78 -21.14 1.65 6.65
CA ILE A 78 -20.21 0.51 6.56
C ILE A 78 -20.33 -0.40 7.78
N GLU A 79 -20.53 0.16 8.98
CA GLU A 79 -20.73 -0.64 10.20
C GLU A 79 -21.94 -1.56 10.12
N ASN A 80 -23.00 -1.11 9.44
CA ASN A 80 -24.28 -1.80 9.32
C ASN A 80 -24.40 -2.69 8.07
N MET A 81 -23.33 -2.88 7.29
CA MET A 81 -23.36 -3.77 6.13
C MET A 81 -23.47 -5.24 6.56
N GLU A 82 -24.60 -5.88 6.24
CA GLU A 82 -24.87 -7.29 6.60
C GLU A 82 -23.89 -8.28 5.94
N ASN A 83 -23.48 -8.00 4.69
CA ASN A 83 -22.59 -8.89 3.91
C ASN A 83 -21.10 -8.70 4.22
N VAL A 84 -20.74 -7.80 5.15
CA VAL A 84 -19.34 -7.42 5.45
C VAL A 84 -19.09 -7.58 6.95
N GLY A 85 -18.90 -8.83 7.38
CA GLY A 85 -18.81 -9.16 8.81
C GLY A 85 -17.50 -8.79 9.49
N SER A 86 -16.36 -8.94 8.81
CA SER A 86 -15.05 -8.76 9.44
C SER A 86 -14.58 -7.31 9.46
N SER A 87 -13.79 -6.92 10.48
CA SER A 87 -13.22 -5.57 10.58
C SER A 87 -12.35 -5.22 9.36
N ARG A 88 -11.58 -6.19 8.84
CA ARG A 88 -10.78 -6.03 7.62
C ARG A 88 -11.64 -5.80 6.38
N ALA A 89 -12.70 -6.59 6.20
CA ALA A 89 -13.64 -6.42 5.09
C ALA A 89 -14.31 -5.04 5.14
N LYS A 90 -14.66 -4.55 6.33
CA LYS A 90 -15.19 -3.19 6.54
C LYS A 90 -14.18 -2.12 6.16
N GLY A 91 -12.90 -2.29 6.51
CA GLY A 91 -11.83 -1.40 6.06
C GLY A 91 -11.70 -1.34 4.53
N ARG A 92 -11.79 -2.48 3.85
CA ARG A 92 -11.75 -2.56 2.39
C ARG A 92 -12.97 -1.94 1.72
N ALA A 93 -14.16 -2.11 2.32
CA ALA A 93 -15.38 -1.44 1.88
C ALA A 93 -15.27 0.07 2.07
N TRP A 94 -14.69 0.51 3.19
CA TRP A 94 -14.45 1.92 3.46
C TRP A 94 -13.57 2.60 2.42
N ILE A 95 -12.45 1.99 2.02
CA ILE A 95 -11.58 2.56 0.98
C ILE A 95 -12.40 2.84 -0.30
N ARG A 96 -13.21 1.87 -0.73
CA ARG A 96 -14.05 1.97 -1.92
C ARG A 96 -15.10 3.08 -1.80
N VAL A 97 -15.86 3.09 -0.71
CA VAL A 97 -16.92 4.08 -0.48
C VAL A 97 -16.32 5.48 -0.37
N ALA A 98 -15.23 5.65 0.38
CA ALA A 98 -14.58 6.95 0.54
C ALA A 98 -13.98 7.49 -0.77
N LEU A 99 -13.55 6.63 -1.69
CA LEU A 99 -13.12 7.02 -3.03
C LEU A 99 -14.31 7.41 -3.92
N MET A 100 -15.39 6.63 -3.93
CA MET A 100 -16.61 6.96 -4.69
C MET A 100 -17.25 8.27 -4.21
N GLU A 101 -17.22 8.52 -2.90
CA GLU A 101 -17.69 9.77 -2.29
C GLU A 101 -16.68 10.92 -2.44
N LYS A 102 -15.49 10.69 -3.00
CA LYS A 102 -14.42 11.69 -3.22
C LYS A 102 -13.91 12.33 -1.91
N HIS A 103 -13.97 11.60 -0.80
CA HIS A 103 -13.66 12.09 0.55
C HIS A 103 -12.42 11.41 1.16
N LEU A 104 -11.78 10.43 0.51
CA LEU A 104 -10.67 9.66 1.09
C LEU A 104 -9.54 10.53 1.65
N SER A 105 -9.14 11.57 0.92
CA SER A 105 -8.08 12.50 1.36
C SER A 105 -8.46 13.27 2.63
N GLU A 106 -9.72 13.69 2.75
CA GLU A 106 -10.25 14.37 3.95
C GLU A 106 -10.26 13.45 5.17
N TYR A 107 -10.69 12.19 4.99
CA TYR A 107 -10.63 11.18 6.04
C TYR A 107 -9.21 11.01 6.59
N ILE A 108 -8.25 10.78 5.69
CA ILE A 108 -6.85 10.57 6.09
C ILE A 108 -6.27 11.81 6.73
N SER A 109 -6.54 13.01 6.20
CA SER A 109 -6.10 14.27 6.81
C SER A 109 -6.65 14.44 8.22
N THR A 110 -7.95 14.16 8.42
CA THR A 110 -8.60 14.26 9.73
C THR A 110 -8.02 13.26 10.73
N ALA A 111 -7.81 12.02 10.30
CA ALA A 111 -7.25 10.98 11.14
C ALA A 111 -5.83 11.34 11.61
N LEU A 112 -4.98 11.82 10.70
CA LEU A 112 -3.59 12.19 11.01
C LEU A 112 -3.49 13.43 11.91
N ARG A 113 -4.47 14.34 11.85
CA ARG A 113 -4.55 15.51 12.74
C ARG A 113 -4.91 15.14 14.18
N ASP A 114 -5.66 14.06 14.42
CA ASP A 114 -5.94 13.56 15.76
C ASP A 114 -4.81 12.68 16.31
N PHE A 115 -3.64 13.31 16.51
CA PHE A 115 -2.43 12.63 16.95
C PHE A 115 -2.60 11.85 18.27
N LYS A 116 -3.50 12.31 19.16
CA LYS A 116 -3.79 11.62 20.43
C LYS A 116 -4.45 10.27 20.16
N THR A 117 -5.42 10.22 19.25
CA THR A 117 -6.06 8.97 18.85
C THR A 117 -5.08 8.09 18.08
N THR A 118 -4.37 8.63 17.09
CA THR A 118 -3.38 7.88 16.29
C THR A 118 -2.33 7.20 17.18
N ARG A 119 -1.74 7.91 18.14
CA ARG A 119 -0.73 7.32 19.05
C ARG A 119 -1.27 6.20 19.96
N ARG A 120 -2.58 6.19 20.23
CA ARG A 120 -3.22 5.08 20.98
C ARG A 120 -3.33 3.81 20.14
N PHE A 121 -3.45 3.93 18.82
CA PHE A 121 -3.63 2.80 17.92
C PHE A 121 -2.32 2.24 17.36
N TYR A 122 -1.25 3.02 17.30
CA TYR A 122 0.00 2.63 16.64
C TYR A 122 1.19 2.59 17.60
N GLU A 123 2.15 1.69 17.34
CA GLU A 123 3.44 1.65 18.02
C GLU A 123 4.40 2.74 17.51
N ASP A 124 5.44 3.02 18.29
CA ASP A 124 6.47 3.97 17.89
C ASP A 124 7.16 3.50 16.59
N GLY A 125 7.47 4.46 15.70
CA GLY A 125 7.99 4.17 14.36
C GLY A 125 6.95 3.71 13.34
N ALA A 126 5.65 3.75 13.67
CA ALA A 126 4.61 3.56 12.67
C ALA A 126 4.64 4.66 11.60
N ILE A 127 4.39 4.29 10.35
CA ILE A 127 4.41 5.20 9.20
C ILE A 127 3.44 6.37 9.41
N VAL A 128 2.23 6.11 9.90
CA VAL A 128 1.22 7.15 10.18
C VAL A 128 1.60 8.12 11.31
N LEU A 129 2.62 7.80 12.11
CA LEU A 129 3.18 8.69 13.13
C LEU A 129 4.44 9.44 12.62
N GLY A 130 4.91 9.12 11.41
CA GLY A 130 6.09 9.75 10.81
C GLY A 130 5.82 11.18 10.35
N GLU A 131 6.89 11.96 10.23
CA GLU A 131 6.83 13.36 9.78
C GLU A 131 6.23 13.50 8.36
N GLU A 132 6.47 12.48 7.51
CA GLU A 132 5.97 12.43 6.14
C GLU A 132 4.49 12.01 6.05
N ALA A 133 3.83 11.66 7.16
CA ALA A 133 2.44 11.19 7.13
C ALA A 133 1.48 12.20 6.53
N ASN A 134 1.69 13.50 6.77
CA ASN A 134 0.85 14.55 6.18
C ASN A 134 0.96 14.62 4.65
N MET A 135 2.07 14.16 4.07
CA MET A 135 2.20 14.08 2.61
C MET A 135 1.22 13.06 2.01
N LEU A 136 0.84 12.01 2.77
CA LEU A 136 -0.15 11.02 2.33
C LEU A 136 -1.48 11.68 1.95
N ALA A 137 -2.02 12.52 2.84
CA ALA A 137 -3.29 13.22 2.58
C ALA A 137 -3.19 14.12 1.34
N GLY A 138 -2.06 14.82 1.17
CA GLY A 138 -1.81 15.65 -0.01
C GLY A 138 -1.75 14.86 -1.31
N MET A 139 -1.09 13.70 -1.31
CA MET A 139 -1.04 12.80 -2.47
C MET A 139 -2.43 12.27 -2.84
N LEU A 140 -3.24 11.92 -1.84
CA LEU A 140 -4.58 11.37 -2.05
C LEU A 140 -5.58 12.39 -2.61
N LEU A 141 -5.31 13.70 -2.52
CA LEU A 141 -6.22 14.75 -2.98
C LEU A 141 -6.51 14.64 -4.48
N GLY A 142 -5.51 14.25 -5.29
CA GLY A 142 -5.67 14.09 -6.74
C GLY A 142 -6.69 13.01 -7.12
N LEU A 143 -6.96 12.04 -6.24
CA LEU A 143 -7.95 11.00 -6.49
C LEU A 143 -9.39 11.51 -6.50
N ASN A 144 -9.66 12.70 -5.94
CA ASN A 144 -11.00 13.29 -5.96
C ASN A 144 -11.47 13.64 -7.39
N ALA A 145 -10.54 13.80 -8.33
CA ALA A 145 -10.85 14.07 -9.73
C ALA A 145 -11.26 12.80 -10.51
N ILE A 146 -11.06 11.61 -9.94
CA ILE A 146 -11.33 10.33 -10.59
C ILE A 146 -12.78 9.92 -10.28
N ASP A 147 -13.45 9.38 -11.30
CA ASP A 147 -14.75 8.73 -11.13
C ASP A 147 -14.54 7.23 -10.92
N PHE A 148 -14.87 6.78 -9.70
CA PHE A 148 -14.80 5.39 -9.28
C PHE A 148 -16.19 4.74 -9.30
N SER A 149 -16.26 3.46 -9.67
CA SER A 149 -17.49 2.68 -9.67
C SER A 149 -17.24 1.27 -9.12
N PHE A 150 -17.47 1.07 -7.82
CA PHE A 150 -17.22 -0.22 -7.14
C PHE A 150 -18.49 -0.99 -6.81
N CYS A 151 -18.37 -2.32 -6.84
CA CYS A 151 -19.42 -3.27 -6.50
C CYS A 151 -19.16 -3.88 -5.11
N LEU A 152 -19.84 -3.36 -4.08
CA LEU A 152 -19.68 -3.82 -2.69
C LEU A 152 -20.33 -5.20 -2.37
N LYS A 153 -20.84 -5.92 -3.37
CA LYS A 153 -21.57 -7.19 -3.22
C LYS A 153 -20.76 -8.45 -3.60
N GLY A 154 -19.46 -8.33 -3.90
CA GLY A 154 -18.63 -9.43 -4.41
C GLY A 154 -17.57 -9.98 -3.43
N GLU A 155 -16.86 -11.03 -3.86
CA GLU A 155 -15.75 -11.69 -3.15
C GLU A 155 -14.54 -10.78 -2.87
N GLY A 156 -14.42 -9.63 -3.55
CA GLY A 156 -13.30 -8.68 -3.41
C GLY A 156 -13.22 -7.93 -2.06
N LEU A 157 -14.19 -8.14 -1.17
CA LEU A 157 -14.18 -7.65 0.21
C LEU A 157 -13.71 -8.72 1.20
N ASP A 158 -13.20 -9.87 0.74
CA ASP A 158 -12.74 -10.92 1.64
C ASP A 158 -11.79 -10.35 2.71
N GLY A 159 -11.99 -10.76 3.96
CA GLY A 159 -11.18 -10.30 5.08
C GLY A 159 -10.12 -11.32 5.47
N SER A 160 -9.97 -12.40 4.71
CA SER A 160 -9.25 -13.60 5.15
C SER A 160 -7.74 -13.43 5.04
N PHE A 161 -7.28 -12.75 3.98
CA PHE A 161 -5.85 -12.60 3.70
C PHE A 161 -5.44 -11.12 3.60
N PRO A 162 -4.20 -10.75 3.97
CA PRO A 162 -3.65 -9.42 3.69
C PRO A 162 -3.65 -9.14 2.18
N ALA A 163 -3.86 -7.87 1.80
CA ALA A 163 -3.80 -7.49 0.41
C ALA A 163 -2.36 -7.65 -0.15
N VAL A 164 -2.24 -8.20 -1.35
CA VAL A 164 -0.94 -8.42 -2.02
C VAL A 164 -0.63 -7.20 -2.89
N ILE A 165 0.57 -6.65 -2.75
CA ILE A 165 1.06 -5.53 -3.56
C ILE A 165 1.96 -6.08 -4.67
N ASP A 166 1.62 -5.79 -5.91
CA ASP A 166 2.49 -6.02 -7.06
C ASP A 166 3.44 -4.83 -7.23
N TYR A 167 4.71 -5.04 -6.91
CA TYR A 167 5.74 -4.01 -7.06
C TYR A 167 6.27 -3.90 -8.50
N THR A 168 5.98 -4.87 -9.37
CA THR A 168 6.54 -4.97 -10.73
C THR A 168 6.39 -3.67 -11.55
N PRO A 169 5.23 -2.98 -11.56
CA PRO A 169 5.07 -1.73 -12.31
C PRO A 169 6.00 -0.61 -11.79
N TYR A 170 6.28 -0.59 -10.50
CA TYR A 170 7.11 0.43 -9.85
C TYR A 170 8.60 0.15 -10.00
N LEU A 171 8.97 -1.11 -10.21
CA LEU A 171 10.34 -1.53 -10.47
C LEU A 171 10.73 -1.37 -11.95
N LYS A 172 9.75 -1.46 -12.86
CA LYS A 172 9.93 -1.22 -14.30
C LYS A 172 9.95 0.25 -14.68
N PHE A 173 9.63 1.15 -13.75
CA PHE A 173 9.70 2.58 -13.99
C PHE A 173 11.15 3.05 -14.12
N THR A 174 11.69 2.92 -15.32
CA THR A 174 12.71 3.87 -15.78
C THR A 174 12.00 5.21 -15.89
N GLN A 175 12.52 6.23 -15.21
CA GLN A 175 12.04 7.59 -15.37
C GLN A 175 12.23 7.98 -16.84
N SER A 176 11.18 7.80 -17.66
CA SER A 176 11.21 8.14 -19.07
C SER A 176 11.48 9.64 -19.19
N SER A 177 12.26 10.01 -20.19
CA SER A 177 12.74 11.37 -20.48
C SER A 177 11.67 12.45 -20.42
N ASP A 178 10.41 12.07 -20.63
CA ASP A 178 9.32 13.00 -20.88
C ASP A 178 8.77 13.58 -19.57
N SER A 179 8.96 12.91 -18.43
CA SER A 179 8.51 13.42 -17.12
C SER A 179 9.43 14.50 -16.53
N ILE A 180 10.70 14.57 -16.94
CA ILE A 180 11.64 15.63 -16.50
C ILE A 180 11.60 16.82 -17.48
N SER A 181 11.33 16.57 -18.77
CA SER A 181 11.11 17.63 -19.75
C SER A 181 9.92 18.50 -19.36
N SER A 182 8.81 17.88 -18.95
CA SER A 182 7.58 18.59 -18.58
C SER A 182 7.77 19.56 -17.42
N ASP A 183 8.49 19.14 -16.37
CA ASP A 183 8.69 19.97 -15.16
C ASP A 183 9.64 21.16 -15.43
N GLU A 184 10.63 21.01 -16.32
CA GLU A 184 11.54 22.10 -16.70
C GLU A 184 10.92 23.04 -17.74
N GLU A 185 10.07 22.53 -18.62
CA GLU A 185 9.34 23.32 -19.62
C GLU A 185 8.27 24.18 -18.95
N GLU A 186 7.50 23.66 -17.99
CA GLU A 186 6.56 24.46 -17.17
C GLU A 186 7.26 25.56 -16.35
N LEU A 187 8.47 25.30 -15.82
CA LEU A 187 9.27 26.32 -15.12
C LEU A 187 9.84 27.40 -16.07
N ARG A 188 10.04 27.09 -17.35
CA ARG A 188 10.45 28.08 -18.38
C ARG A 188 9.29 28.93 -18.87
N THR A 189 8.07 28.37 -18.97
CA THR A 189 6.90 29.12 -19.45
C THR A 189 6.35 30.13 -18.44
N LEU A 190 6.54 29.89 -17.13
CA LEU A 190 6.10 30.80 -16.06
C LEU A 190 7.02 32.03 -15.85
N GLY A 191 8.20 32.07 -16.50
CA GLY A 191 9.16 33.17 -16.40
C GLY A 191 9.05 34.25 -17.48
N SER A 192 8.21 34.07 -18.52
CA SER A 192 8.13 34.99 -19.66
C SER A 192 6.75 35.64 -19.77
N SER A 193 6.50 36.61 -18.89
CA SER A 193 5.48 37.64 -19.10
C SER A 193 6.16 39.00 -18.97
N GLY A 194 6.47 39.63 -20.10
CA GLY A 194 7.15 40.92 -20.16
C GLY A 194 7.24 41.50 -21.57
N SER A 195 6.17 42.19 -21.97
CA SER A 195 6.06 43.28 -22.96
C SER A 195 6.30 43.09 -24.46
N GLU A 196 5.42 43.75 -25.19
CA GLU A 196 5.28 44.03 -26.62
C GLU A 196 6.48 44.75 -27.27
N GLY A 197 6.65 44.60 -28.60
CA GLY A 197 7.46 45.53 -29.41
C GLY A 197 8.13 44.91 -30.65
N SER A 198 7.77 45.40 -31.83
CA SER A 198 8.19 45.00 -33.19
C SER A 198 9.61 45.43 -33.61
N THR A 199 10.28 44.64 -34.46
CA THR A 199 10.99 45.01 -35.73
C THR A 199 11.87 43.87 -36.30
N PRO A 200 12.13 43.77 -37.63
CA PRO A 200 12.92 42.69 -38.24
C PRO A 200 14.36 43.11 -38.67
N GLU A 201 15.19 42.09 -38.91
CA GLU A 201 16.52 42.07 -39.57
C GLU A 201 17.78 42.46 -38.76
N ASN A 202 18.62 41.46 -38.40
CA ASN A 202 20.01 41.39 -38.90
C ASN A 202 20.76 40.09 -38.53
N ILE A 203 21.34 39.46 -39.56
CA ILE A 203 22.59 38.69 -39.66
C ILE A 203 23.10 37.98 -38.38
N GLY A 204 22.98 36.65 -38.37
CA GLY A 204 23.54 35.78 -37.34
C GLY A 204 25.08 35.57 -37.46
N PRO A 205 25.81 35.46 -36.34
CA PRO A 205 27.17 34.93 -36.31
C PRO A 205 27.18 33.40 -36.09
N PRO A 206 28.33 32.73 -36.34
CA PRO A 206 28.36 31.31 -36.71
C PRO A 206 28.11 30.38 -35.54
N PHE A 207 27.48 29.25 -35.90
CA PHE A 207 27.19 28.06 -35.12
C PHE A 207 28.39 27.64 -34.25
N ILE A 208 28.38 28.01 -32.96
CA ILE A 208 29.22 27.38 -31.95
C ILE A 208 28.52 26.06 -31.61
N THR A 209 29.01 24.96 -32.18
CA THR A 209 28.52 23.62 -31.85
C THR A 209 28.80 23.29 -30.38
N ASP A 210 27.80 23.50 -29.54
CA ASP A 210 27.21 22.57 -28.55
C ASP A 210 28.14 21.64 -27.73
N GLU A 211 29.36 22.05 -27.40
CA GLU A 211 30.31 21.27 -26.60
C GLU A 211 29.82 21.06 -25.15
N ASN A 212 29.14 22.06 -24.59
CA ASN A 212 28.55 22.00 -23.25
C ASN A 212 27.35 21.03 -23.16
N SER A 213 26.64 20.77 -24.26
CA SER A 213 25.48 19.86 -24.29
C SER A 213 25.89 18.41 -24.20
N TRP A 214 26.98 18.01 -24.88
CA TRP A 214 27.51 16.65 -24.75
C TRP A 214 28.05 16.38 -23.35
N TYR A 215 28.74 17.33 -22.75
CA TYR A 215 29.19 17.24 -21.36
C TYR A 215 28.01 17.07 -20.39
N ASN A 216 26.97 17.90 -20.55
CA ASN A 216 25.76 17.82 -19.71
C ASN A 216 24.97 16.52 -19.93
N LYS A 217 24.90 16.02 -21.17
CA LYS A 217 24.31 14.71 -21.49
C LYS A 217 25.11 13.57 -20.85
N CYS A 218 26.44 13.60 -20.94
CA CYS A 218 27.32 12.60 -20.35
C CYS A 218 27.16 12.56 -18.82
N LYS A 219 27.21 13.72 -18.16
CA LYS A 219 26.99 13.85 -16.71
C LYS A 219 25.60 13.36 -16.28
N ARG A 220 24.57 13.59 -17.11
CA ARG A 220 23.21 13.08 -16.89
C ARG A 220 23.13 11.57 -17.00
N VAL A 221 23.79 10.98 -18.00
CA VAL A 221 23.87 9.51 -18.16
C VAL A 221 24.62 8.87 -16.99
N GLU A 222 25.73 9.46 -16.56
CA GLU A 222 26.50 9.00 -15.41
C GLU A 222 25.66 9.01 -14.12
N GLN A 223 24.93 10.10 -13.88
CA GLN A 223 24.05 10.20 -12.71
C GLN A 223 22.89 9.19 -12.76
N LYS A 224 22.34 8.92 -13.95
CA LYS A 224 21.35 7.86 -14.16
C LYS A 224 21.92 6.47 -13.90
N TYR A 225 23.13 6.19 -14.39
CA TYR A 225 23.80 4.92 -14.17
C TYR A 225 24.05 4.67 -12.69
N ARG A 226 24.48 5.69 -11.95
CA ARG A 226 24.67 5.62 -10.49
C ARG A 226 23.38 5.29 -9.75
N LEU A 227 22.28 5.98 -10.07
CA LEU A 227 20.96 5.69 -9.48
C LEU A 227 20.48 4.28 -9.82
N ALA A 228 20.69 3.83 -11.06
CA ALA A 228 20.35 2.46 -11.46
C ALA A 228 21.18 1.41 -10.70
N LEU A 229 22.44 1.71 -10.40
CA LEU A 229 23.32 0.82 -9.62
C LEU A 229 22.85 0.71 -8.17
N GLU A 230 22.48 1.84 -7.55
CA GLU A 230 21.91 1.87 -6.20
C GLU A 230 20.57 1.11 -6.13
N GLN A 231 19.70 1.31 -7.13
CA GLN A 231 18.44 0.57 -7.26
C GLN A 231 18.67 -0.93 -7.43
N LYS A 232 19.64 -1.33 -8.25
CA LYS A 232 20.03 -2.74 -8.42
C LYS A 232 20.46 -3.34 -7.08
N GLY A 233 21.35 -2.66 -6.35
CA GLY A 233 21.81 -3.15 -5.05
C GLY A 233 20.68 -3.28 -4.03
N TYR A 234 19.74 -2.34 -4.02
CA TYR A 234 18.54 -2.42 -3.18
C TYR A 234 17.66 -3.63 -3.55
N LEU A 235 17.48 -3.91 -4.85
CA LEU A 235 16.71 -5.06 -5.32
C LEU A 235 17.35 -6.39 -4.93
N GLU A 236 18.67 -6.50 -5.10
CA GLU A 236 19.43 -7.69 -4.70
C GLU A 236 19.27 -7.96 -3.20
N GLU A 237 19.33 -6.92 -2.37
CA GLU A 237 19.12 -7.05 -0.92
C GLU A 237 17.68 -7.42 -0.56
N LEU A 238 16.69 -6.86 -1.28
CA LEU A 238 15.29 -7.17 -1.07
C LEU A 238 14.96 -8.62 -1.45
N VAL A 239 15.51 -9.12 -2.55
CA VAL A 239 15.41 -10.53 -2.96
C VAL A 239 16.05 -11.42 -1.89
N ARG A 240 17.26 -11.08 -1.43
CA ARG A 240 17.95 -11.82 -0.37
C ARG A 240 17.14 -11.90 0.91
N LEU A 241 16.49 -10.80 1.32
CA LEU A 241 15.61 -10.77 2.49
C LEU A 241 14.39 -11.68 2.31
N ARG A 242 13.78 -11.69 1.11
CA ARG A 242 12.65 -12.55 0.80
C ARG A 242 13.02 -14.02 0.77
N GLU A 243 14.18 -14.36 0.22
CA GLU A 243 14.70 -15.73 0.24
C GLU A 243 14.95 -16.21 1.68
N ASN A 244 15.48 -15.34 2.54
CA ASN A 244 15.65 -15.65 3.97
C ASN A 244 14.31 -15.89 4.68
N GLN A 245 13.32 -15.01 4.47
CA GLN A 245 11.97 -15.17 5.04
C GLN A 245 11.28 -16.45 4.55
N LEU A 246 11.44 -16.76 3.26
CA LEU A 246 10.91 -17.99 2.68
C LEU A 246 11.59 -19.21 3.30
N SER A 247 12.92 -19.20 3.43
CA SER A 247 13.69 -20.28 4.06
C SER A 247 13.27 -20.52 5.52
N GLU A 248 13.09 -19.45 6.29
CA GLU A 248 12.60 -19.53 7.67
C GLU A 248 11.18 -20.11 7.73
N SER A 249 10.28 -19.61 6.88
CA SER A 249 8.90 -20.09 6.80
C SER A 249 8.84 -21.57 6.41
N VAL A 250 9.67 -22.00 5.45
CA VAL A 250 9.78 -23.41 5.03
C VAL A 250 10.29 -24.28 6.17
N SER A 251 11.28 -23.82 6.92
CA SER A 251 11.81 -24.52 8.10
C SER A 251 10.76 -24.68 9.20
N GLN A 252 10.02 -23.62 9.51
CA GLN A 252 8.92 -23.66 10.46
C GLN A 252 7.80 -24.62 10.01
N ASN A 253 7.44 -24.59 8.72
CA ASN A 253 6.45 -25.50 8.16
C ASN A 253 6.87 -26.97 8.30
N LYS A 254 8.16 -27.26 8.04
CA LYS A 254 8.71 -28.60 8.21
C LYS A 254 8.62 -29.06 9.67
N LEU A 255 8.94 -28.19 10.64
CA LEU A 255 8.81 -28.50 12.06
C LEU A 255 7.35 -28.73 12.48
N LEU A 256 6.41 -27.94 11.95
CA LEU A 256 4.98 -28.12 12.22
C LEU A 256 4.46 -29.43 11.66
N LEU A 257 4.83 -29.78 10.42
CA LEU A 257 4.47 -31.06 9.81
C LEU A 257 4.99 -32.24 10.65
N GLN A 258 6.24 -32.16 11.11
CA GLN A 258 6.81 -33.20 11.96
C GLN A 258 6.08 -33.31 13.31
N ARG A 259 5.70 -32.17 13.92
CA ARG A 259 4.90 -32.19 15.15
C ARG A 259 3.52 -32.81 14.94
N ILE A 260 2.88 -32.55 13.80
CA ILE A 260 1.59 -33.17 13.46
C ILE A 260 1.75 -34.68 13.33
N GLU A 261 2.80 -35.14 12.65
CA GLU A 261 3.10 -36.57 12.50
C GLU A 261 3.36 -37.26 13.84
N ASP A 262 4.14 -36.62 14.73
CA ASP A 262 4.40 -37.12 16.08
C ASP A 262 3.11 -37.20 16.93
N MET A 263 2.24 -36.19 16.82
CA MET A 263 0.94 -36.17 17.50
C MET A 263 0.01 -37.27 16.99
N ASP A 264 -0.04 -37.50 15.68
CA ASP A 264 -0.84 -38.56 15.07
C ASP A 264 -0.37 -39.95 15.53
N LEU A 265 0.96 -40.15 15.61
CA LEU A 265 1.53 -41.39 16.13
C LEU A 265 1.17 -41.59 17.61
N ALA A 266 1.30 -40.55 18.43
CA ALA A 266 0.95 -40.59 19.85
C ALA A 266 -0.54 -40.90 20.06
N HIS A 267 -1.44 -40.22 19.33
CA HIS A 267 -2.87 -40.50 19.37
C HIS A 267 -3.20 -41.94 18.95
N LYS A 268 -2.51 -42.48 17.93
CA LYS A 268 -2.70 -43.86 17.51
C LYS A 268 -2.28 -44.85 18.60
N MET A 269 -1.14 -44.62 19.25
CA MET A 269 -0.68 -45.45 20.36
C MET A 269 -1.63 -45.39 21.57
N GLU A 270 -2.09 -44.19 21.93
CA GLU A 270 -3.06 -44.02 23.02
C GLU A 270 -4.38 -44.74 22.71
N LYS A 271 -4.86 -44.65 21.46
CA LYS A 271 -6.04 -45.38 21.01
C LYS A 271 -5.85 -46.89 21.14
N GLU A 272 -4.73 -47.44 20.68
CA GLU A 272 -4.43 -48.88 20.79
C GLU A 272 -4.34 -49.33 22.26
N GLN A 273 -3.78 -48.51 23.15
CA GLN A 273 -3.75 -48.77 24.59
C GLN A 273 -5.15 -48.77 25.22
N LEU A 274 -6.00 -47.81 24.86
CA LEU A 274 -7.37 -47.75 25.35
C LEU A 274 -8.20 -48.93 24.85
N GLU A 275 -8.04 -49.34 23.59
CA GLU A 275 -8.67 -50.54 23.04
C GLU A 275 -8.24 -51.80 23.80
N TYR A 276 -6.95 -51.95 24.13
CA TYR A 276 -6.45 -53.05 24.94
C TYR A 276 -7.07 -53.08 26.34
N ILE A 277 -7.10 -51.93 27.05
CA ILE A 277 -7.70 -51.81 28.38
C ILE A 277 -9.18 -52.17 28.35
N ILE A 278 -9.92 -51.74 27.32
CA ILE A 278 -11.34 -52.08 27.18
C ILE A 278 -11.54 -53.59 27.06
N VAL A 279 -10.72 -54.28 26.26
CA VAL A 279 -10.79 -55.74 26.10
C VAL A 279 -10.47 -56.45 27.42
N GLU A 280 -9.44 -56.01 28.14
CA GLU A 280 -9.06 -56.60 29.44
C GLU A 280 -10.15 -56.40 30.51
N LEU A 281 -10.80 -55.23 30.54
CA LEU A 281 -11.93 -54.98 31.44
C LEU A 281 -13.18 -55.80 31.09
N GLN A 282 -13.40 -56.11 29.81
CA GLN A 282 -14.51 -56.97 29.37
C GLN A 282 -14.32 -58.43 29.77
N ASP A 283 -13.07 -58.93 29.82
CA ASP A 283 -12.76 -60.31 30.22
C ASP A 283 -12.91 -60.54 31.74
N GLN A 284 -12.92 -59.46 32.54
CA GLN A 284 -13.07 -59.50 33.99
C GLN A 284 -14.53 -59.41 34.48
N LEU A 285 -15.50 -59.24 33.57
CA LEU A 285 -16.94 -59.12 33.85
C LEU A 285 -17.70 -60.41 33.48
#